data_AF-A0AA36IV51-F1
#
_entry.id   AF-A0AA36IV51-F1
#
_cell.length_a   1.000
_cell.length_b   1.000
_cell.length_c   1.000
_cell.angle_alpha   90.00
_cell.angle_beta   90.00
_cell.angle_gamma   90.00
#
_symmetry.space_group_name_H-M   'P 1'
#
loop_
_entity.id
_entity.type
_entity.pdbx_description
1 polymer ?
#
loop_
_entity_poly.entity_id
_entity_poly.type
_entity_poly.pdbx_seq_one_letter_code
_entity_poly.pdbx_strand_id
1 'polypeptide(L)'
;MVACRQGLQWDWCVQLLAEMRTQSLRPSATAFSMCASACGRAAQWRSSVAALRAMEDDGLARSLKTWSAAMSGCGEAQEWEAALALLWEADRSMQLDTMAWNAAMAACRKRAWEVTLALLSAMAKKLTPSVVSLALCAEVCHWRQALALLEDAGRLAVRPDLVLVNATAASAARGGAWEAALALAAQLPARQLKPDIVMVNTVLAGFSASSHWAQTLALLAQLPRQSLRPKSVTFNTAMSACLRASQWHLVSELFEEMQRRQLKASDSTVNALCGAFERRTAWQAALHCAFGFAPARGIKLSSLSLAPVVSACRKAAQWAQVLELLRHMEASSLALDDCFRAARMASEMESGDLPTALARHREQPRVADRGAWRSRKFGHLDLHQLQPQEACLAVCCALLDAVEQPRPLPAAGLTLVTGKGSHSPGGEGLLQPAVQQFLREMSIETLKLPNPGRLAIPRRELEAFLSKKSREARRSERRE
;
A
#
# COMPACT_ATOMS: atom_id res chain seq x y z
N MET A 1 -5.35 28.77 -22.62
CA MET A 1 -6.30 27.64 -22.47
C MET A 1 -5.79 26.31 -23.01
N VAL A 2 -5.64 26.11 -24.34
CA VAL A 2 -5.23 24.80 -24.90
C VAL A 2 -3.85 24.36 -24.40
N ALA A 3 -2.87 25.27 -24.38
CA ALA A 3 -1.53 25.01 -23.85
C ALA A 3 -1.56 24.65 -22.35
N CYS A 4 -2.28 25.44 -21.54
CA CYS A 4 -2.45 25.18 -20.10
C CYS A 4 -3.10 23.82 -19.83
N ARG A 5 -4.08 23.42 -20.65
CA ARG A 5 -4.75 22.12 -20.60
C ARG A 5 -3.80 20.95 -20.91
N GLN A 6 -2.84 21.13 -21.81
CA GLN A 6 -1.82 20.11 -22.12
C GLN A 6 -0.70 20.07 -21.08
N GLY A 7 -0.34 21.23 -20.50
CA GLY A 7 0.69 21.37 -19.47
C GLY A 7 0.24 21.11 -18.04
N LEU A 8 -1.01 20.66 -17.80
CA LEU A 8 -1.59 20.42 -16.46
C LEU A 8 -1.57 21.64 -15.52
N GLN A 9 -1.48 22.86 -16.06
CA GLN A 9 -1.47 24.11 -15.30
C GLN A 9 -2.91 24.56 -15.02
N TRP A 10 -3.55 23.91 -14.05
CA TRP A 10 -4.95 24.15 -13.70
C TRP A 10 -5.18 25.53 -13.07
N ASP A 11 -4.26 26.01 -12.23
CA ASP A 11 -4.33 27.33 -11.57
C ASP A 11 -4.45 28.46 -12.60
N TRP A 12 -3.59 28.42 -13.61
CA TRP A 12 -3.59 29.38 -14.72
C TRP A 12 -4.88 29.32 -15.53
N CYS A 13 -5.47 28.14 -15.73
CA CYS A 13 -6.78 28.02 -16.41
C CYS A 13 -7.91 28.70 -15.62
N VAL A 14 -7.91 28.59 -14.30
CA VAL A 14 -8.91 29.23 -13.42
C VAL A 14 -8.69 30.74 -13.37
N GLN A 15 -7.44 31.19 -13.22
CA GLN A 15 -7.09 32.60 -13.25
C GLN A 15 -7.45 33.26 -14.58
N LEU A 16 -7.17 32.60 -15.71
CA LEU A 16 -7.51 33.12 -17.03
C LEU A 16 -9.04 33.25 -17.22
N LEU A 17 -9.86 32.35 -16.67
CA LEU A 17 -11.31 32.52 -16.67
C LEU A 17 -11.75 33.71 -15.83
N ALA A 18 -11.11 33.96 -14.69
CA ALA A 18 -11.39 35.12 -13.85
C ALA A 18 -10.96 36.43 -14.53
N GLU A 19 -9.79 36.46 -15.18
CA GLU A 19 -9.27 37.62 -15.92
C GLU A 19 -10.16 37.98 -17.12
N MET A 20 -10.69 36.98 -17.84
CA MET A 20 -11.66 37.24 -18.90
C MET A 20 -12.88 37.98 -18.36
N ARG A 21 -13.39 37.61 -17.18
CA ARG A 21 -14.52 38.29 -16.53
C ARG A 21 -14.18 39.71 -16.09
N THR A 22 -13.00 39.93 -15.51
CA THR A 22 -12.58 41.29 -15.10
C THR A 22 -12.35 42.21 -16.30
N GLN A 23 -11.96 41.67 -17.45
CA GLN A 23 -11.84 42.39 -18.72
C GLN A 23 -13.16 42.51 -19.49
N SER A 24 -14.31 42.16 -18.89
CA SER A 24 -15.64 42.19 -19.52
C SER A 24 -15.78 41.28 -20.76
N LEU A 25 -14.89 40.30 -20.93
CA LEU A 25 -14.94 39.29 -21.98
C LEU A 25 -15.75 38.10 -21.47
N ARG A 26 -16.82 37.73 -22.20
CA ARG A 26 -17.60 36.53 -21.87
C ARG A 26 -16.79 35.26 -22.22
N PRO A 27 -16.43 34.41 -21.25
CA PRO A 27 -15.72 33.18 -21.55
C PRO A 27 -16.62 32.23 -22.35
N SER A 28 -16.08 31.52 -23.34
CA SER A 28 -16.88 30.58 -24.15
C SER A 28 -17.12 29.26 -23.42
N ALA A 29 -18.14 28.50 -23.83
CA ALA A 29 -18.39 27.14 -23.30
C ALA A 29 -17.17 26.21 -23.48
N THR A 30 -16.39 26.40 -24.55
CA THR A 30 -15.14 25.67 -24.80
C THR A 30 -14.06 26.06 -23.78
N ALA A 31 -14.00 27.33 -23.37
CA ALA A 31 -13.07 27.82 -22.35
C ALA A 31 -13.33 27.11 -20.99
N PHE A 32 -14.60 27.04 -20.58
CA PHE A 32 -15.00 26.31 -19.38
C PHE A 32 -14.73 24.81 -19.46
N SER A 33 -15.04 24.15 -20.59
CA SER A 33 -14.75 22.72 -20.78
C SER A 33 -13.24 22.42 -20.72
N MET A 34 -12.40 23.30 -21.28
CA MET A 34 -10.95 23.18 -21.20
C MET A 34 -10.43 23.36 -19.77
N CYS A 35 -10.98 24.33 -19.03
CA CYS A 35 -10.63 24.54 -17.63
C CYS A 35 -11.04 23.34 -16.76
N ALA A 36 -12.28 22.86 -16.87
CA ALA A 36 -12.76 21.67 -16.17
C ALA A 36 -11.89 20.43 -16.48
N SER A 37 -11.54 20.21 -17.75
CA SER A 37 -10.65 19.10 -18.14
C SER A 37 -9.21 19.25 -17.63
N ALA A 38 -8.70 20.48 -17.48
CA ALA A 38 -7.38 20.75 -16.92
C ALA A 38 -7.38 20.52 -15.39
N CYS A 39 -8.36 21.07 -14.67
CA CYS A 39 -8.56 20.85 -13.24
C CYS A 39 -8.77 19.37 -12.92
N GLY A 40 -9.57 18.67 -13.71
CA GLY A 40 -9.82 17.24 -13.53
C GLY A 40 -8.57 16.39 -13.66
N ARG A 41 -7.70 16.67 -14.65
CA ARG A 41 -6.43 15.94 -14.81
C ARG A 41 -5.39 16.28 -13.75
N ALA A 42 -5.53 17.42 -13.08
CA ALA A 42 -4.73 17.79 -11.91
C ALA A 42 -5.33 17.28 -10.58
N ALA A 43 -6.36 16.41 -10.62
CA ALA A 43 -7.10 15.90 -9.47
C ALA A 43 -7.78 16.99 -8.59
N GLN A 44 -8.01 18.18 -9.14
CA GLN A 44 -8.68 19.29 -8.46
C GLN A 44 -10.17 19.33 -8.80
N TRP A 45 -10.92 18.36 -8.28
CA TRP A 45 -12.34 18.17 -8.60
C TRP A 45 -13.21 19.38 -8.22
N ARG A 46 -12.93 20.05 -7.10
CA ARG A 46 -13.72 21.22 -6.63
C ARG A 46 -13.67 22.36 -7.64
N SER A 47 -12.48 22.69 -8.13
CA SER A 47 -12.28 23.71 -9.15
C SER A 47 -12.91 23.30 -10.48
N SER A 48 -12.87 22.01 -10.83
CA SER A 48 -13.54 21.48 -12.02
C SER A 48 -15.07 21.62 -11.94
N VAL A 49 -15.67 21.36 -10.78
CA VAL A 49 -17.12 21.51 -10.55
C VAL A 49 -17.51 22.98 -10.45
N ALA A 50 -16.67 23.82 -9.84
CA ALA A 50 -16.88 25.26 -9.81
C ALA A 50 -16.90 25.85 -11.22
N ALA A 51 -15.99 25.44 -12.11
CA ALA A 51 -16.00 25.86 -13.51
C ALA A 51 -17.28 25.45 -14.25
N LEU A 52 -17.87 24.29 -13.93
CA LEU A 52 -19.14 23.84 -14.50
C LEU A 52 -20.33 24.66 -13.99
N ARG A 53 -20.38 24.98 -12.69
CA ARG A 53 -21.45 25.80 -12.09
C ARG A 53 -21.39 27.24 -12.57
N ALA A 54 -20.19 27.79 -12.66
CA ALA A 54 -19.92 29.15 -13.12
C ALA A 54 -20.34 29.41 -14.57
N MET A 55 -20.61 28.37 -15.37
CA MET A 55 -21.21 28.52 -16.70
C MET A 55 -22.65 29.04 -16.65
N GLU A 56 -23.45 28.62 -15.65
CA GLU A 56 -24.83 29.09 -15.49
C GLU A 56 -24.86 30.55 -15.07
N ASP A 57 -23.95 30.97 -14.19
CA ASP A 57 -23.80 32.37 -13.77
C ASP A 57 -23.52 33.30 -14.97
N ASP A 58 -22.80 32.80 -15.98
CA ASP A 58 -22.50 33.53 -17.23
C ASP A 58 -23.58 33.37 -18.31
N GLY A 59 -24.69 32.69 -18.01
CA GLY A 59 -25.82 32.45 -18.91
C GLY A 59 -25.52 31.45 -20.03
N LEU A 60 -24.52 30.59 -19.86
CA LEU A 60 -24.12 29.58 -20.85
C LEU A 60 -24.72 28.21 -20.50
N ALA A 61 -25.34 27.57 -21.48
CA ALA A 61 -25.81 26.20 -21.32
C ALA A 61 -24.64 25.23 -21.09
N ARG A 62 -24.74 24.40 -20.05
CA ARG A 62 -23.76 23.36 -19.75
C ARG A 62 -23.78 22.33 -20.88
N SER A 63 -22.61 22.08 -21.47
CA SER A 63 -22.47 21.09 -22.55
C SER A 63 -22.16 19.69 -21.99
N LEU A 64 -22.48 18.65 -22.76
CA LEU A 64 -22.13 17.26 -22.46
C LEU A 64 -20.63 17.07 -22.19
N LYS A 65 -19.78 17.80 -22.94
CA LYS A 65 -18.32 17.78 -22.77
C LYS A 65 -17.89 18.37 -21.43
N THR A 66 -18.59 19.39 -20.93
CA THR A 66 -18.28 20.00 -19.62
C THR A 66 -18.70 19.05 -18.48
N TRP A 67 -19.87 18.42 -18.58
CA TRP A 67 -20.32 17.40 -17.62
C TRP A 67 -19.37 16.21 -17.56
N SER A 68 -19.02 15.63 -18.72
CA SER A 68 -18.09 14.50 -18.81
C SER A 68 -16.70 14.85 -18.24
N ALA A 69 -16.19 16.06 -18.52
CA ALA A 69 -14.93 16.53 -17.96
C ALA A 69 -14.96 16.67 -16.43
N ALA A 70 -16.04 17.24 -15.87
CA ALA A 70 -16.22 17.37 -14.43
C ALA A 70 -16.33 16.01 -13.74
N MET A 71 -17.15 15.08 -14.28
CA MET A 71 -17.28 13.72 -13.76
C MET A 71 -15.95 12.95 -13.80
N SER A 72 -15.19 13.09 -14.89
CA SER A 72 -13.86 12.48 -15.02
C SER A 72 -12.89 13.07 -13.99
N GLY A 73 -12.94 14.39 -13.75
CA GLY A 73 -12.13 15.06 -12.74
C GLY A 73 -12.43 14.62 -11.30
N CYS A 74 -13.71 14.39 -10.98
CA CYS A 74 -14.11 13.76 -9.72
C CYS A 74 -13.54 12.33 -9.60
N GLY A 75 -13.50 11.57 -10.69
CA GLY A 75 -12.92 10.23 -10.72
C GLY A 75 -11.41 10.21 -10.44
N GLU A 76 -10.64 11.11 -11.04
CA GLU A 76 -9.20 11.25 -10.77
C GLU A 76 -8.91 11.66 -9.31
N ALA A 77 -9.78 12.48 -8.72
CA ALA A 77 -9.70 12.87 -7.31
C ALA A 77 -10.25 11.81 -6.33
N GLN A 78 -10.79 10.69 -6.83
CA GLN A 78 -11.42 9.61 -6.04
C GLN A 78 -12.69 10.01 -5.27
N GLU A 79 -13.38 11.06 -5.73
CA GLU A 79 -14.60 11.61 -5.11
C GLU A 79 -15.84 11.14 -5.88
N TRP A 80 -16.18 9.87 -5.69
CA TRP A 80 -17.24 9.19 -6.45
C TRP A 80 -18.64 9.72 -6.14
N GLU A 81 -18.90 10.19 -4.92
CA GLU A 81 -20.20 10.77 -4.52
C GLU A 81 -20.50 12.06 -5.29
N ALA A 82 -19.49 12.92 -5.45
CA ALA A 82 -19.61 14.14 -6.25
C ALA A 82 -19.86 13.81 -7.74
N ALA A 83 -19.19 12.80 -8.28
CA ALA A 83 -19.42 12.35 -9.65
C ALA A 83 -20.86 11.84 -9.86
N LEU A 84 -21.43 11.12 -8.90
CA LEU A 84 -22.81 10.63 -8.95
C LEU A 84 -23.83 11.76 -8.84
N ALA A 85 -23.60 12.72 -7.94
CA ALA A 85 -24.48 13.88 -7.82
C ALA A 85 -24.56 14.65 -9.14
N LEU A 86 -23.40 14.86 -9.79
CA LEU A 86 -23.33 15.51 -11.11
C LEU A 86 -24.03 14.68 -12.19
N LEU A 87 -23.89 13.35 -12.18
CA LEU A 87 -24.56 12.49 -13.15
C LEU A 87 -26.09 12.65 -13.07
N TRP A 88 -26.66 12.60 -11.87
CA TRP A 88 -28.11 12.71 -11.69
C TRP A 88 -28.64 14.12 -11.96
N GLU A 89 -27.85 15.16 -11.65
CA GLU A 89 -28.18 16.55 -12.04
C GLU A 89 -28.18 16.71 -13.57
N ALA A 90 -27.19 16.12 -14.24
CA ALA A 90 -27.09 16.15 -15.69
C ALA A 90 -28.20 15.32 -16.37
N ASP A 91 -28.56 14.16 -15.82
CA ASP A 91 -29.62 13.28 -16.34
C ASP A 91 -31.03 13.91 -16.24
N ARG A 92 -31.24 14.83 -15.28
CA ARG A 92 -32.48 15.62 -15.16
C ARG A 92 -32.54 16.77 -16.15
N SER A 93 -31.40 17.33 -16.52
CA SER A 93 -31.31 18.54 -17.36
C SER A 93 -31.12 18.24 -18.85
N MET A 94 -30.50 17.11 -19.20
CA MET A 94 -30.25 16.72 -20.57
C MET A 94 -30.14 15.20 -20.76
N GLN A 95 -30.31 14.74 -22.00
CA GLN A 95 -29.99 13.36 -22.38
C GLN A 95 -28.47 13.17 -22.42
N LEU A 96 -27.96 12.39 -21.47
CA LEU A 96 -26.55 12.02 -21.42
C LEU A 96 -26.23 10.96 -22.48
N ASP A 97 -24.98 10.95 -22.96
CA ASP A 97 -24.48 9.89 -23.83
C ASP A 97 -23.75 8.79 -23.04
N THR A 98 -23.38 7.72 -23.75
CA THR A 98 -22.59 6.61 -23.22
C THR A 98 -21.29 7.08 -22.55
N MET A 99 -20.67 8.17 -23.04
CA MET A 99 -19.40 8.68 -22.51
C MET A 99 -19.55 9.32 -21.13
N ALA A 100 -20.63 10.08 -20.91
CA ALA A 100 -20.96 10.66 -19.62
C ALA A 100 -21.23 9.59 -18.54
N TRP A 101 -22.03 8.57 -18.89
CA TRP A 101 -22.27 7.42 -18.01
C TRP A 101 -20.98 6.65 -17.70
N ASN A 102 -20.13 6.42 -18.72
CA ASN A 102 -18.83 5.76 -18.54
C ASN A 102 -17.89 6.56 -17.63
N ALA A 103 -17.90 7.90 -17.70
CA ALA A 103 -17.10 8.75 -16.81
C ALA A 103 -17.54 8.61 -15.34
N ALA A 104 -18.85 8.59 -15.07
CA ALA A 104 -19.37 8.37 -13.72
C ALA A 104 -19.06 6.94 -13.21
N MET A 105 -19.23 5.93 -14.05
CA MET A 105 -18.85 4.54 -13.71
C MET A 105 -17.35 4.41 -13.44
N ALA A 106 -16.50 5.09 -14.21
CA ALA A 106 -15.06 5.12 -13.98
C ALA A 106 -14.68 5.80 -12.65
N ALA A 107 -15.41 6.85 -12.24
CA ALA A 107 -15.21 7.48 -10.95
C ALA A 107 -15.55 6.56 -9.76
N CYS A 108 -16.53 5.67 -9.92
CA CYS A 108 -16.95 4.72 -8.88
C CYS A 108 -16.02 3.50 -8.73
N ARG A 109 -15.07 3.30 -9.67
CA ARG A 109 -14.24 2.09 -9.86
C ARG A 109 -13.50 1.59 -8.62
N LYS A 110 -13.10 2.48 -7.70
CA LYS A 110 -12.23 2.12 -6.56
C LYS A 110 -12.96 1.81 -5.25
N ARG A 111 -14.21 2.26 -5.07
CA ARG A 111 -14.88 2.24 -3.76
C ARG A 111 -16.32 1.70 -3.75
N ALA A 112 -16.99 1.65 -4.91
CA ALA A 112 -18.41 1.30 -4.96
C ALA A 112 -18.76 0.46 -6.21
N TRP A 113 -18.41 -0.83 -6.18
CA TRP A 113 -18.68 -1.75 -7.29
C TRP A 113 -20.17 -1.98 -7.52
N GLU A 114 -20.95 -2.06 -6.44
CA GLU A 114 -22.41 -2.22 -6.49
C GLU A 114 -23.08 -1.03 -7.18
N VAL A 115 -22.62 0.18 -6.86
CA VAL A 115 -23.11 1.40 -7.50
C VAL A 115 -22.77 1.42 -8.98
N THR A 116 -21.57 0.96 -9.36
CA THR A 116 -21.17 0.86 -10.77
C THR A 116 -22.10 -0.08 -11.56
N LEU A 117 -22.51 -1.22 -10.98
CA LEU A 117 -23.48 -2.13 -11.60
C LEU A 117 -24.89 -1.53 -11.64
N ALA A 118 -25.31 -0.82 -10.59
CA ALA A 118 -26.59 -0.11 -10.57
C ALA A 118 -26.64 0.97 -11.67
N LEU A 119 -25.55 1.71 -11.87
CA LEU A 119 -25.43 2.68 -12.96
C LEU A 119 -25.53 2.03 -14.34
N LEU A 120 -24.90 0.88 -14.56
CA LEU A 120 -25.04 0.13 -15.80
C LEU A 120 -26.50 -0.27 -16.06
N SER A 121 -27.20 -0.73 -15.02
CA SER A 121 -28.62 -1.10 -15.14
C SER A 121 -29.53 0.11 -15.42
N ALA A 122 -29.22 1.28 -14.84
CA ALA A 122 -29.94 2.52 -15.09
C ALA A 122 -29.69 3.04 -16.52
N MET A 123 -28.44 2.98 -16.96
CA MET A 123 -28.04 3.31 -18.32
C MET A 123 -28.72 2.40 -19.35
N ALA A 124 -28.74 1.08 -19.12
CA ALA A 124 -29.32 0.09 -20.02
C ALA A 124 -30.82 0.30 -20.29
N LYS A 125 -31.54 1.00 -19.39
CA LYS A 125 -32.95 1.38 -19.60
C LYS A 125 -33.12 2.52 -20.60
N LYS A 126 -32.09 3.34 -20.82
CA LYS A 126 -32.15 4.55 -21.66
C LYS A 126 -31.29 4.46 -22.92
N LEU A 127 -30.17 3.76 -22.84
CA LEU A 127 -29.13 3.68 -23.86
C LEU A 127 -28.63 2.25 -23.97
N THR A 128 -28.15 1.87 -25.14
CA THR A 128 -27.40 0.63 -25.31
C THR A 128 -26.02 0.78 -24.66
N PRO A 129 -25.65 -0.05 -23.67
CA PRO A 129 -24.31 -0.07 -23.10
C PRO A 129 -23.26 -0.33 -24.19
N SER A 130 -22.08 0.28 -24.06
CA SER A 130 -20.96 -0.06 -24.95
C SER A 130 -20.07 -1.12 -24.33
N VAL A 131 -19.17 -1.67 -25.14
CA VAL A 131 -18.09 -2.57 -24.66
C VAL A 131 -17.32 -1.94 -23.49
N VAL A 132 -17.07 -0.63 -23.55
CA VAL A 132 -16.39 0.11 -22.49
C VAL A 132 -17.22 0.14 -21.22
N SER A 133 -18.54 0.34 -21.31
CA SER A 133 -19.46 0.29 -20.15
C SER A 133 -19.39 -1.05 -19.44
N LEU A 134 -19.42 -2.15 -20.20
CA LEU A 134 -19.31 -3.50 -19.66
C LEU A 134 -17.93 -3.79 -19.08
N ALA A 135 -16.86 -3.34 -19.75
CA ALA A 135 -15.48 -3.54 -19.29
C ALA A 135 -15.21 -2.80 -17.97
N LEU A 136 -15.71 -1.57 -17.83
CA LEU A 136 -15.65 -0.80 -16.59
C LEU A 136 -16.32 -1.53 -15.42
N CYS A 137 -17.47 -2.16 -15.67
CA CYS A 137 -18.16 -2.95 -14.66
C CYS A 137 -17.41 -4.24 -14.33
N ALA A 138 -16.94 -4.96 -15.35
CA ALA A 138 -16.18 -6.20 -15.21
C ALA A 138 -14.88 -6.00 -14.40
N GLU A 139 -14.19 -4.86 -14.57
CA GLU A 139 -12.99 -4.51 -13.79
C GLU A 139 -13.26 -4.27 -12.30
N VAL A 140 -14.50 -4.15 -11.87
CA VAL A 140 -14.82 -3.65 -10.52
C VAL A 140 -15.66 -4.66 -9.74
N CYS A 141 -16.52 -5.39 -10.44
CA CYS A 141 -17.37 -6.39 -9.83
C CYS A 141 -16.63 -7.69 -9.49
N HIS A 142 -17.31 -8.54 -8.73
CA HIS A 142 -16.81 -9.88 -8.44
C HIS A 142 -16.67 -10.69 -9.72
N TRP A 143 -15.64 -11.54 -9.84
CA TRP A 143 -15.31 -12.24 -11.08
C TRP A 143 -16.46 -13.06 -11.67
N ARG A 144 -17.32 -13.64 -10.82
CA ARG A 144 -18.55 -14.35 -11.27
C ARG A 144 -19.54 -13.43 -11.98
N GLN A 145 -19.71 -12.21 -11.48
CA GLN A 145 -20.57 -11.20 -12.11
C GLN A 145 -19.92 -10.69 -13.40
N ALA A 146 -18.59 -10.54 -13.43
CA ALA A 146 -17.88 -10.16 -14.66
C ALA A 146 -18.08 -11.20 -15.77
N LEU A 147 -18.03 -12.51 -15.43
CA LEU A 147 -18.34 -13.59 -16.37
C LEU A 147 -19.79 -13.53 -16.85
N ALA A 148 -20.75 -13.33 -15.94
CA ALA A 148 -22.16 -13.17 -16.30
C ALA A 148 -22.38 -11.97 -17.25
N LEU A 149 -21.71 -10.83 -17.00
CA LEU A 149 -21.77 -9.66 -17.89
C LEU A 149 -21.19 -9.95 -19.28
N LEU A 150 -20.12 -10.76 -19.38
CA LEU A 150 -19.54 -11.16 -20.65
C LEU A 150 -20.48 -12.12 -21.42
N GLU A 151 -21.19 -13.00 -20.74
CA GLU A 151 -22.20 -13.88 -21.33
C GLU A 151 -23.45 -13.09 -21.77
N ASP A 152 -23.90 -12.15 -20.94
CA ASP A 152 -25.04 -11.28 -21.21
C ASP A 152 -24.73 -10.20 -22.26
N ALA A 153 -23.46 -9.94 -22.59
CA ALA A 153 -23.07 -8.97 -23.61
C ALA A 153 -23.78 -9.23 -24.95
N GLY A 154 -23.93 -10.50 -25.34
CA GLY A 154 -24.67 -10.88 -26.55
C GLY A 154 -26.16 -10.52 -26.47
N ARG A 155 -26.79 -10.66 -25.29
CA ARG A 155 -28.19 -10.26 -25.05
C ARG A 155 -28.36 -8.74 -25.08
N LEU A 156 -27.34 -8.00 -24.69
CA LEU A 156 -27.29 -6.54 -24.75
C LEU A 156 -26.91 -6.02 -26.15
N ALA A 157 -26.87 -6.88 -27.17
CA ALA A 157 -26.44 -6.56 -28.53
C ALA A 157 -25.01 -5.97 -28.62
N VAL A 158 -24.16 -6.27 -27.63
CA VAL A 158 -22.76 -5.85 -27.59
C VAL A 158 -21.88 -7.01 -28.00
N ARG A 159 -21.12 -6.86 -29.09
CA ARG A 159 -20.11 -7.86 -29.47
C ARG A 159 -18.91 -7.75 -28.54
N PRO A 160 -18.57 -8.78 -27.73
CA PRO A 160 -17.39 -8.75 -26.88
C PRO A 160 -16.13 -8.64 -27.74
N ASP A 161 -15.28 -7.68 -27.42
CA ASP A 161 -13.95 -7.53 -28.00
C ASP A 161 -12.87 -8.02 -27.02
N LEU A 162 -11.60 -7.87 -27.41
CA LEU A 162 -10.49 -8.24 -26.56
C LEU A 162 -10.43 -7.42 -25.26
N VAL A 163 -10.91 -6.18 -25.25
CA VAL A 163 -10.90 -5.30 -24.06
C VAL A 163 -11.85 -5.86 -22.99
N LEU A 164 -13.09 -6.21 -23.35
CA LEU A 164 -14.05 -6.77 -22.41
C LEU A 164 -13.60 -8.13 -21.88
N VAL A 165 -13.05 -9.00 -22.73
CA VAL A 165 -12.54 -10.31 -22.30
C VAL A 165 -11.32 -10.14 -21.40
N ASN A 166 -10.39 -9.21 -21.70
CA ASN A 166 -9.25 -8.89 -20.84
C ASN A 166 -9.68 -8.35 -19.47
N ALA A 167 -10.64 -7.43 -19.43
CA ALA A 167 -11.20 -6.90 -18.18
C ALA A 167 -11.82 -8.00 -17.31
N THR A 168 -12.58 -8.90 -17.94
CA THR A 168 -13.21 -10.05 -17.26
C THR A 168 -12.16 -11.02 -16.72
N ALA A 169 -11.14 -11.34 -17.53
CA ALA A 169 -10.02 -12.17 -17.10
C ALA A 169 -9.21 -11.53 -15.96
N ALA A 170 -9.06 -10.19 -15.96
CA ALA A 170 -8.36 -9.45 -14.90
C ALA A 170 -9.14 -9.43 -13.58
N SER A 171 -10.47 -9.41 -13.65
CA SER A 171 -11.32 -9.64 -12.49
C SER A 171 -11.18 -11.06 -11.95
N ALA A 172 -11.23 -12.07 -12.82
CA ALA A 172 -11.01 -13.47 -12.44
C ALA A 172 -9.64 -13.72 -11.81
N ALA A 173 -8.57 -13.17 -12.39
CA ALA A 173 -7.21 -13.26 -11.86
C ALA A 173 -7.08 -12.64 -10.45
N ARG A 174 -7.67 -11.45 -10.22
CA ARG A 174 -7.69 -10.82 -8.89
C ARG A 174 -8.54 -11.57 -7.87
N GLY A 175 -9.63 -12.19 -8.34
CA GLY A 175 -10.50 -13.03 -7.52
C GLY A 175 -9.96 -14.42 -7.21
N GLY A 176 -8.73 -14.75 -7.64
CA GLY A 176 -8.11 -16.07 -7.45
C GLY A 176 -8.63 -17.17 -8.38
N ALA A 177 -9.59 -16.85 -9.27
CA ALA A 177 -10.17 -17.77 -10.24
C ALA A 177 -9.31 -17.83 -11.52
N TRP A 178 -8.05 -18.28 -11.38
CA TRP A 178 -7.10 -18.34 -12.49
C TRP A 178 -7.56 -19.30 -13.61
N GLU A 179 -8.28 -20.36 -13.28
CA GLU A 179 -8.84 -21.32 -14.24
C GLU A 179 -9.83 -20.64 -15.20
N ALA A 180 -10.68 -19.76 -14.66
CA ALA A 180 -11.60 -18.96 -15.46
C ALA A 180 -10.84 -17.98 -16.38
N ALA A 181 -9.79 -17.33 -15.88
CA ALA A 181 -8.95 -16.45 -16.70
C ALA A 181 -8.26 -17.23 -17.85
N LEU A 182 -7.76 -18.44 -17.57
CA LEU A 182 -7.16 -19.31 -18.58
C LEU A 182 -8.20 -19.80 -19.61
N ALA A 183 -9.39 -20.20 -19.15
CA ALA A 183 -10.48 -20.62 -20.03
C ALA A 183 -10.92 -19.47 -20.97
N LEU A 184 -11.01 -18.24 -20.47
CA LEU A 184 -11.30 -17.07 -21.29
C LEU A 184 -10.25 -16.85 -22.38
N ALA A 185 -8.96 -16.98 -22.04
CA ALA A 185 -7.88 -16.89 -23.01
C ALA A 185 -7.95 -18.02 -24.07
N ALA A 186 -8.28 -19.24 -23.66
CA ALA A 186 -8.43 -20.39 -24.55
C ALA A 186 -9.64 -20.27 -25.51
N GLN A 187 -10.68 -19.53 -25.12
CA GLN A 187 -11.86 -19.29 -25.96
C GLN A 187 -11.69 -18.13 -26.97
N LEU A 188 -10.58 -17.37 -26.91
CA LEU A 188 -10.36 -16.26 -27.85
C LEU A 188 -10.37 -16.68 -29.33
N PRO A 189 -9.71 -17.79 -29.74
CA PRO A 189 -9.74 -18.21 -31.15
C PRO A 189 -11.15 -18.56 -31.64
N ALA A 190 -11.98 -19.17 -30.79
CA ALA A 190 -13.38 -19.46 -31.10
C ALA A 190 -14.21 -18.18 -31.32
N ARG A 191 -13.81 -17.06 -30.68
CA ARG A 191 -14.38 -15.72 -30.89
C ARG A 191 -13.71 -14.94 -32.03
N GLN A 192 -12.82 -15.56 -32.79
CA GLN A 192 -12.00 -14.91 -33.84
C GLN A 192 -11.10 -13.78 -33.29
N LEU A 193 -10.72 -13.87 -32.01
CA LEU A 193 -9.82 -12.94 -31.34
C LEU A 193 -8.45 -13.61 -31.12
N LYS A 194 -7.37 -12.83 -31.15
CA LYS A 194 -6.03 -13.32 -30.82
C LYS A 194 -5.62 -12.78 -29.44
N PRO A 195 -5.04 -13.62 -28.55
CA PRO A 195 -4.51 -13.14 -27.29
C PRO A 195 -3.39 -12.14 -27.54
N ASP A 196 -3.43 -11.02 -26.82
CA ASP A 196 -2.35 -10.05 -26.78
C ASP A 196 -1.48 -10.26 -25.53
N ILE A 197 -0.41 -9.47 -25.41
CA ILE A 197 0.47 -9.54 -24.24
C ILE A 197 -0.26 -9.15 -22.94
N VAL A 198 -1.33 -8.36 -23.02
CA VAL A 198 -2.14 -7.97 -21.88
C VAL A 198 -2.91 -9.18 -21.35
N MET A 199 -3.59 -9.94 -22.22
CA MET A 199 -4.28 -11.19 -21.85
C MET A 199 -3.31 -12.16 -21.16
N VAL A 200 -2.14 -12.38 -21.75
CA VAL A 200 -1.14 -13.28 -21.16
C VAL A 200 -0.69 -12.79 -19.79
N ASN A 201 -0.34 -11.50 -19.64
CA ASN A 201 0.08 -10.96 -18.36
C ASN A 201 -1.03 -11.08 -17.30
N THR A 202 -2.29 -10.95 -17.70
CA THR A 202 -3.45 -11.16 -16.82
C THR A 202 -3.54 -12.60 -16.33
N VAL A 203 -3.38 -13.59 -17.21
CA VAL A 203 -3.36 -15.01 -16.84
C VAL A 203 -2.15 -15.32 -15.93
N LEU A 204 -0.97 -14.79 -16.27
CA LEU A 204 0.24 -14.92 -15.45
C LEU A 204 0.04 -14.32 -14.04
N ALA A 205 -0.63 -13.17 -13.94
CA ALA A 205 -0.94 -12.55 -12.65
C ALA A 205 -1.87 -13.44 -11.80
N GLY A 206 -2.86 -14.09 -12.43
CA GLY A 206 -3.72 -15.08 -11.78
C GLY A 206 -2.98 -16.30 -11.27
N PHE A 207 -2.09 -16.89 -12.08
CA PHE A 207 -1.23 -18.00 -11.65
C PHE A 207 -0.32 -17.60 -10.50
N SER A 208 0.29 -16.42 -10.62
CA SER A 208 1.17 -15.85 -9.61
C SER A 208 0.42 -15.72 -8.27
N ALA A 209 -0.79 -15.17 -8.28
CA ALA A 209 -1.64 -15.01 -7.09
C ALA A 209 -1.98 -16.34 -6.40
N SER A 210 -2.07 -17.41 -7.20
CA SER A 210 -2.43 -18.74 -6.74
C SER A 210 -1.21 -19.65 -6.50
N SER A 211 0.01 -19.11 -6.52
CA SER A 211 1.28 -19.86 -6.35
C SER A 211 1.56 -20.97 -7.39
N HIS A 212 0.97 -20.88 -8.59
CA HIS A 212 1.14 -21.83 -9.69
C HIS A 212 2.35 -21.47 -10.58
N TRP A 213 3.56 -21.57 -10.02
CA TRP A 213 4.80 -21.16 -10.69
C TRP A 213 5.16 -22.00 -11.93
N ALA A 214 4.85 -23.30 -11.93
CA ALA A 214 5.15 -24.20 -13.05
C ALA A 214 4.34 -23.83 -14.31
N GLN A 215 3.04 -23.55 -14.13
CA GLN A 215 2.15 -23.08 -15.18
C GLN A 215 2.58 -21.69 -15.69
N THR A 216 3.07 -20.83 -14.79
CA THR A 216 3.61 -19.51 -15.13
C THR A 216 4.81 -19.62 -16.08
N LEU A 217 5.76 -20.53 -15.80
CA LEU A 217 6.93 -20.76 -16.66
C LEU A 217 6.56 -21.43 -17.98
N ALA A 218 5.64 -22.40 -17.96
CA ALA A 218 5.15 -23.05 -19.16
C ALA A 218 4.50 -22.03 -20.12
N LEU A 219 3.68 -21.12 -19.59
CA LEU A 219 3.06 -20.05 -20.39
C LEU A 219 4.11 -19.06 -20.92
N LEU A 220 5.10 -18.67 -20.10
CA LEU A 220 6.20 -17.80 -20.53
C LEU A 220 7.00 -18.41 -21.70
N ALA A 221 7.26 -19.72 -21.64
CA ALA A 221 7.98 -20.46 -22.69
C ALA A 221 7.18 -20.59 -24.00
N GLN A 222 5.85 -20.50 -23.95
CA GLN A 222 4.98 -20.56 -25.12
C GLN A 222 4.90 -19.22 -25.89
N LEU A 223 5.23 -18.10 -25.26
CA LEU A 223 5.07 -16.77 -25.87
C LEU A 223 5.82 -16.57 -27.20
N PRO A 224 7.09 -16.99 -27.34
CA PRO A 224 7.80 -16.87 -28.61
C PRO A 224 7.12 -17.66 -29.73
N ARG A 225 6.53 -18.83 -29.44
CA ARG A 225 5.81 -19.65 -30.42
C ARG A 225 4.53 -18.98 -30.92
N GLN A 226 3.93 -18.12 -30.09
CA GLN A 226 2.74 -17.34 -30.43
C GLN A 226 3.08 -15.96 -31.05
N SER A 227 4.36 -15.72 -31.38
CA SER A 227 4.84 -14.41 -31.85
C SER A 227 4.57 -13.25 -30.88
N LEU A 228 4.33 -13.55 -29.59
CA LEU A 228 4.15 -12.55 -28.54
C LEU A 228 5.49 -12.26 -27.89
N ARG A 229 5.86 -10.97 -27.82
CA ARG A 229 7.12 -10.53 -27.20
C ARG A 229 6.92 -10.24 -25.71
N PRO A 230 7.53 -11.02 -24.80
CA PRO A 230 7.47 -10.74 -23.36
C PRO A 230 8.04 -9.36 -23.05
N LYS A 231 7.38 -8.63 -22.14
CA LYS A 231 7.84 -7.32 -21.65
C LYS A 231 8.40 -7.46 -20.24
N SER A 232 8.99 -6.38 -19.71
CA SER A 232 9.46 -6.30 -18.32
C SER A 232 8.39 -6.74 -17.31
N VAL A 233 7.13 -6.32 -17.51
CA VAL A 233 5.97 -6.73 -16.67
C VAL A 233 5.75 -8.25 -16.68
N THR A 234 5.94 -8.91 -17.82
CA THR A 234 5.76 -10.37 -17.98
C THR A 234 6.78 -11.13 -17.13
N PHE A 235 8.06 -10.75 -17.22
CA PHE A 235 9.13 -11.34 -16.41
C PHE A 235 8.95 -11.04 -14.92
N ASN A 236 8.61 -9.80 -14.56
CA ASN A 236 8.38 -9.44 -13.15
C ASN A 236 7.26 -10.26 -12.52
N THR A 237 6.15 -10.46 -13.24
CA THR A 237 5.02 -11.27 -12.78
C THR A 237 5.44 -12.72 -12.56
N ALA A 238 6.27 -13.27 -13.46
CA ALA A 238 6.82 -14.61 -13.34
C ALA A 238 7.80 -14.74 -12.17
N MET A 239 8.72 -13.77 -12.01
CA MET A 239 9.63 -13.72 -10.87
C MET A 239 8.88 -13.64 -9.54
N SER A 240 7.82 -12.84 -9.44
CA SER A 240 6.96 -12.79 -8.25
C SER A 240 6.23 -14.11 -7.98
N ALA A 241 5.84 -14.86 -9.01
CA ALA A 241 5.21 -16.18 -8.86
C ALA A 241 6.21 -17.19 -8.28
N CYS A 242 7.40 -17.27 -8.88
CA CYS A 242 8.50 -18.12 -8.41
C CYS A 242 8.91 -17.75 -6.97
N LEU A 243 8.97 -16.45 -6.67
CA LEU A 243 9.25 -15.98 -5.33
C LEU A 243 8.18 -16.45 -4.34
N ARG A 244 6.89 -16.34 -4.63
CA ARG A 244 5.85 -16.83 -3.72
C ARG A 244 5.90 -18.33 -3.49
N ALA A 245 6.25 -19.10 -4.52
CA ALA A 245 6.44 -20.54 -4.43
C ALA A 245 7.80 -20.99 -3.85
N SER A 246 8.59 -20.06 -3.30
CA SER A 246 9.92 -20.31 -2.73
C SER A 246 10.96 -20.86 -3.72
N GLN A 247 10.73 -20.72 -5.03
CA GLN A 247 11.65 -21.13 -6.10
C GLN A 247 12.61 -20.00 -6.47
N TRP A 248 13.56 -19.71 -5.58
CA TRP A 248 14.49 -18.59 -5.74
C TRP A 248 15.46 -18.76 -6.94
N HIS A 249 15.83 -20.00 -7.31
CA HIS A 249 16.77 -20.25 -8.43
C HIS A 249 16.18 -19.77 -9.76
N LEU A 250 14.89 -20.05 -9.95
CA LEU A 250 14.15 -19.62 -11.14
C LEU A 250 14.03 -18.09 -11.22
N VAL A 251 14.03 -17.38 -10.09
CA VAL A 251 14.03 -15.91 -10.10
C VAL A 251 15.34 -15.37 -10.67
N SER A 252 16.48 -15.94 -10.29
CA SER A 252 17.80 -15.57 -10.83
C SER A 252 17.91 -15.90 -12.32
N GLU A 253 17.48 -17.09 -12.75
CA GLU A 253 17.48 -17.48 -14.17
C GLU A 253 16.60 -16.57 -15.04
N LEU A 254 15.39 -16.24 -14.54
CA LEU A 254 14.48 -15.32 -15.23
C LEU A 254 15.06 -13.91 -15.34
N PHE A 255 15.81 -13.47 -14.32
CA PHE A 255 16.48 -12.17 -14.35
C PHE A 255 17.64 -12.14 -15.35
N GLU A 256 18.45 -13.20 -15.42
CA GLU A 256 19.51 -13.32 -16.43
C GLU A 256 18.93 -13.35 -17.85
N GLU A 257 17.81 -14.05 -18.07
CA GLU A 257 17.08 -14.04 -19.34
C GLU A 257 16.58 -12.62 -19.68
N MET A 258 16.02 -11.91 -18.69
CA MET A 258 15.57 -10.54 -18.84
C MET A 258 16.72 -9.59 -19.24
N GLN A 259 17.91 -9.78 -18.65
CA GLN A 259 19.12 -9.04 -18.98
C GLN A 259 19.63 -9.36 -20.38
N ARG A 260 19.68 -10.65 -20.77
CA ARG A 260 20.07 -11.08 -22.13
C ARG A 260 19.16 -10.49 -23.20
N ARG A 261 17.88 -10.30 -22.90
CA ARG A 261 16.91 -9.62 -23.78
C ARG A 261 16.94 -8.10 -23.70
N GLN A 262 17.87 -7.52 -22.94
CA GLN A 262 18.02 -6.07 -22.75
C GLN A 262 16.72 -5.38 -22.27
N LEU A 263 15.90 -6.07 -21.49
CA LEU A 263 14.67 -5.50 -20.94
C LEU A 263 15.00 -4.61 -19.73
N LYS A 264 14.36 -3.45 -19.64
CA LYS A 264 14.54 -2.53 -18.51
C LYS A 264 14.00 -3.16 -17.22
N ALA A 265 14.88 -3.31 -16.23
CA ALA A 265 14.52 -3.66 -14.87
C ALA A 265 13.68 -2.54 -14.24
N SER A 266 12.71 -2.91 -13.41
CA SER A 266 11.90 -1.97 -12.64
C SER A 266 12.07 -2.22 -11.14
N ASP A 267 11.47 -1.36 -10.32
CA ASP A 267 11.40 -1.53 -8.87
C ASP A 267 10.86 -2.92 -8.49
N SER A 268 9.86 -3.44 -9.21
CA SER A 268 9.33 -4.79 -9.02
C SER A 268 10.35 -5.90 -9.29
N THR A 269 11.28 -5.69 -10.24
CA THR A 269 12.39 -6.62 -10.51
C THR A 269 13.32 -6.70 -9.30
N VAL A 270 13.69 -5.54 -8.74
CA VAL A 270 14.57 -5.46 -7.57
C VAL A 270 13.89 -6.08 -6.35
N ASN A 271 12.60 -5.77 -6.11
CA ASN A 271 11.83 -6.39 -5.04
C ASN A 271 11.83 -7.94 -5.15
N ALA A 272 11.58 -8.48 -6.34
CA ALA A 272 11.58 -9.93 -6.55
C ALA A 272 12.95 -10.58 -6.28
N LEU A 273 14.04 -9.93 -6.71
CA LEU A 273 15.41 -10.37 -6.46
C LEU A 273 15.79 -10.28 -4.99
N CYS A 274 15.54 -9.15 -4.33
CA CYS A 274 15.82 -8.95 -2.92
C CYS A 274 15.04 -9.96 -2.05
N GLY A 275 13.78 -10.24 -2.39
CA GLY A 275 13.00 -11.29 -1.74
C GLY A 275 13.57 -12.69 -1.96
N ALA A 276 14.14 -12.98 -3.14
CA ALA A 276 14.79 -14.26 -3.40
C ALA A 276 16.06 -14.42 -2.54
N PHE A 277 16.84 -13.35 -2.36
CA PHE A 277 18.03 -13.32 -1.52
C PHE A 277 17.72 -13.36 -0.02
N GLU A 278 16.60 -12.79 0.43
CA GLU A 278 16.12 -12.90 1.82
C GLU A 278 16.03 -14.37 2.26
N ARG A 279 15.45 -15.22 1.41
CA ARG A 279 15.28 -16.64 1.74
C ARG A 279 16.59 -17.43 1.78
N ARG A 280 17.65 -16.90 1.17
CA ARG A 280 19.00 -17.49 1.20
C ARG A 280 19.86 -16.96 2.34
N THR A 281 19.36 -16.03 3.16
CA THR A 281 20.19 -15.22 4.09
C THR A 281 21.37 -14.52 3.39
N ALA A 282 21.29 -14.37 2.05
CA ALA A 282 22.33 -13.79 1.22
C ALA A 282 22.20 -12.26 1.22
N TRP A 283 22.29 -11.67 2.41
CA TRP A 283 22.09 -10.23 2.63
C TRP A 283 23.05 -9.37 1.80
N GLN A 284 24.27 -9.84 1.54
CA GLN A 284 25.25 -9.17 0.69
C GLN A 284 24.77 -9.01 -0.76
N ALA A 285 24.17 -10.06 -1.33
CA ALA A 285 23.62 -10.00 -2.69
C ALA A 285 22.38 -9.09 -2.75
N ALA A 286 21.56 -9.08 -1.69
CA ALA A 286 20.43 -8.16 -1.56
C ALA A 286 20.90 -6.69 -1.49
N LEU A 287 21.93 -6.40 -0.70
CA LEU A 287 22.55 -5.08 -0.61
C LEU A 287 23.16 -4.65 -1.95
N HIS A 288 23.90 -5.53 -2.62
CA HIS A 288 24.48 -5.22 -3.92
C HIS A 288 23.39 -4.94 -4.98
N CYS A 289 22.28 -5.68 -4.94
CA CYS A 289 21.16 -5.41 -5.83
C CYS A 289 20.47 -4.06 -5.55
N ALA A 290 20.28 -3.72 -4.28
CA ALA A 290 19.63 -2.48 -3.87
C ALA A 290 20.53 -1.24 -4.07
N PHE A 291 21.81 -1.30 -3.69
CA PHE A 291 22.71 -0.13 -3.66
C PHE A 291 23.75 -0.10 -4.79
N GLY A 292 24.00 -1.23 -5.46
CA GLY A 292 24.87 -1.28 -6.64
C GLY A 292 24.06 -1.27 -7.94
N PHE A 293 23.21 -2.28 -8.14
CA PHE A 293 22.49 -2.48 -9.40
C PHE A 293 21.39 -1.44 -9.64
N ALA A 294 20.57 -1.13 -8.63
CA ALA A 294 19.43 -0.23 -8.81
C ALA A 294 19.84 1.22 -9.15
N PRO A 295 20.83 1.85 -8.45
CA PRO A 295 21.27 3.21 -8.76
C PRO A 295 21.98 3.30 -10.12
N ALA A 296 22.79 2.29 -10.48
CA ALA A 296 23.48 2.23 -11.78
C ALA A 296 22.51 2.22 -12.97
N ARG A 297 21.25 1.81 -12.75
CA ARG A 297 20.17 1.82 -13.75
C ARG A 297 19.16 2.95 -13.55
N GLY A 298 19.39 3.87 -12.61
CA GLY A 298 18.48 4.98 -12.30
C GLY A 298 17.14 4.53 -11.72
N ILE A 299 17.07 3.34 -11.10
CA ILE A 299 15.86 2.80 -10.50
C ILE A 299 15.69 3.41 -9.11
N LYS A 300 14.63 4.20 -8.92
CA LYS A 300 14.23 4.69 -7.60
C LYS A 300 13.58 3.54 -6.83
N LEU A 301 14.18 3.15 -5.73
CA LEU A 301 13.65 2.10 -4.87
C LEU A 301 12.47 2.60 -4.04
N SER A 302 11.40 1.81 -3.97
CA SER A 302 10.29 2.03 -3.06
C SER A 302 10.54 1.40 -1.68
N SER A 303 9.71 1.76 -0.69
CA SER A 303 9.69 1.08 0.61
C SER A 303 9.47 -0.44 0.44
N LEU A 304 8.63 -0.85 -0.52
CA LEU A 304 8.37 -2.27 -0.80
C LEU A 304 9.62 -3.03 -1.26
N SER A 305 10.52 -2.41 -2.03
CA SER A 305 11.75 -3.04 -2.51
C SER A 305 12.84 -3.16 -1.45
N LEU A 306 12.83 -2.27 -0.45
CA LEU A 306 13.79 -2.28 0.67
C LEU A 306 13.34 -3.20 1.81
N ALA A 307 12.05 -3.50 1.94
CA ALA A 307 11.53 -4.37 3.00
C ALA A 307 12.18 -5.77 3.02
N PRO A 308 12.33 -6.49 1.88
CA PRO A 308 13.00 -7.79 1.88
C PRO A 308 14.50 -7.68 2.21
N VAL A 309 15.16 -6.56 1.86
CA VAL A 309 16.57 -6.32 2.17
C VAL A 309 16.77 -6.16 3.68
N VAL A 310 15.93 -5.34 4.32
CA VAL A 310 15.93 -5.16 5.77
C VAL A 310 15.64 -6.48 6.48
N SER A 311 14.65 -7.24 5.99
CA SER A 311 14.33 -8.57 6.56
C SER A 311 15.49 -9.56 6.39
N ALA A 312 16.20 -9.54 5.26
CA ALA A 312 17.36 -10.39 4.99
C ALA A 312 18.53 -10.08 5.94
N CYS A 313 18.88 -8.79 6.08
CA CYS A 313 19.93 -8.35 7.00
C CYS A 313 19.58 -8.68 8.47
N ARG A 314 18.30 -8.53 8.84
CA ARG A 314 17.81 -8.91 10.18
C ARG A 314 17.95 -10.41 10.44
N LYS A 315 17.53 -11.26 9.49
CA LYS A 315 17.67 -12.72 9.60
C LYS A 315 19.13 -13.17 9.67
N ALA A 316 20.04 -12.39 9.08
CA ALA A 316 21.48 -12.63 9.13
C ALA A 316 22.18 -11.95 10.33
N ALA A 317 21.43 -11.39 11.29
CA ALA A 317 21.93 -10.66 12.45
C ALA A 317 22.92 -9.51 12.12
N GLN A 318 22.79 -8.90 10.94
CA GLN A 318 23.62 -7.78 10.49
C GLN A 318 22.97 -6.44 10.88
N TRP A 319 22.90 -6.17 12.18
CA TRP A 319 22.18 -5.03 12.75
C TRP A 319 22.72 -3.67 12.29
N ALA A 320 24.04 -3.52 12.20
CA ALA A 320 24.68 -2.29 11.73
C ALA A 320 24.26 -1.92 10.29
N GLN A 321 24.15 -2.93 9.42
CA GLN A 321 23.71 -2.73 8.04
C GLN A 321 22.23 -2.36 7.95
N VAL A 322 21.38 -2.91 8.82
CA VAL A 322 19.97 -2.52 8.92
C VAL A 322 19.85 -1.04 9.30
N LEU A 323 20.62 -0.58 10.28
CA LEU A 323 20.59 0.81 10.73
C LEU A 323 21.10 1.79 9.68
N GLU A 324 22.14 1.43 8.92
CA GLU A 324 22.62 2.23 7.79
C GLU A 324 21.55 2.33 6.69
N LEU A 325 20.89 1.21 6.37
CA LEU A 325 19.80 1.15 5.39
C LEU A 325 18.64 2.07 5.75
N LEU A 326 18.23 2.04 7.01
CA LEU A 326 17.13 2.85 7.51
C LEU A 326 17.49 4.33 7.53
N ARG A 327 18.74 4.70 7.86
CA ARG A 327 19.23 6.07 7.73
C ARG A 327 19.19 6.55 6.28
N HIS A 328 19.58 5.71 5.33
CA HIS A 328 19.48 6.04 3.90
C HIS A 328 18.01 6.21 3.43
N MET A 329 17.08 5.43 3.96
CA MET A 329 15.65 5.59 3.67
C MET A 329 15.10 6.94 4.16
N GLU A 330 15.47 7.35 5.37
CA GLU A 330 15.10 8.66 5.94
C GLU A 330 15.69 9.81 5.13
N ALA A 331 16.98 9.72 4.76
CA ALA A 331 17.64 10.70 3.90
C ALA A 331 16.96 10.82 2.52
N SER A 332 16.39 9.73 2.02
CA SER A 332 15.64 9.69 0.76
C SER A 332 14.19 10.15 0.89
N SER A 333 13.78 10.68 2.05
CA SER A 333 12.40 11.07 2.38
C SER A 333 11.37 9.95 2.21
N LEU A 334 11.78 8.68 2.33
CA LEU A 334 10.86 7.55 2.32
C LEU A 334 10.24 7.40 3.71
N ALA A 335 8.90 7.38 3.78
CA ALA A 335 8.20 7.13 5.03
C ALA A 335 8.54 5.73 5.56
N LEU A 336 8.96 5.66 6.82
CA LEU A 336 9.19 4.38 7.50
C LEU A 336 7.84 3.81 7.97
N ASP A 337 7.38 2.77 7.28
CA ASP A 337 6.24 1.96 7.72
C ASP A 337 6.53 1.30 9.09
N ASP A 338 5.48 0.82 9.77
CA ASP A 338 5.57 0.15 11.08
C ASP A 338 6.59 -1.00 11.09
N CYS A 339 6.73 -1.72 9.97
CA CYS A 339 7.69 -2.80 9.82
C CYS A 339 9.14 -2.31 9.92
N PHE A 340 9.48 -1.18 9.30
CA PHE A 340 10.82 -0.59 9.35
C PHE A 340 11.14 -0.03 10.71
N ARG A 341 10.15 0.60 11.36
CA ARG A 341 10.28 1.09 12.75
C ARG A 341 10.56 -0.06 13.71
N ALA A 342 9.80 -1.15 13.61
CA ALA A 342 10.03 -2.35 14.40
C ALA A 342 11.40 -2.99 14.13
N ALA A 343 11.80 -3.08 12.85
CA ALA A 343 13.12 -3.59 12.48
C ALA A 343 14.26 -2.72 13.03
N ARG A 344 14.10 -1.40 13.06
CA ARG A 344 15.05 -0.46 13.66
C ARG A 344 15.24 -0.74 15.15
N MET A 345 14.14 -0.76 15.91
CA MET A 345 14.20 -0.97 17.36
C MET A 345 14.81 -2.32 17.72
N ALA A 346 14.45 -3.39 16.99
CA ALA A 346 15.10 -4.68 17.16
C ALA A 346 16.61 -4.61 16.90
N SER A 347 17.02 -3.86 15.88
CA SER A 347 18.44 -3.73 15.52
C SER A 347 19.23 -2.91 16.54
N GLU A 348 18.63 -1.87 17.12
CA GLU A 348 19.28 -1.02 18.15
C GLU A 348 19.40 -1.72 19.50
N MET A 349 18.41 -2.54 19.88
CA MET A 349 18.48 -3.38 21.08
C MET A 349 19.59 -4.43 20.97
N GLU A 350 19.70 -5.09 19.81
CA GLU A 350 20.66 -6.18 19.58
C GLU A 350 22.08 -5.67 19.26
N SER A 351 22.23 -4.46 18.70
CA SER A 351 23.53 -3.84 18.46
C SER A 351 24.15 -3.19 19.70
N GLY A 352 23.44 -3.17 20.83
CA GLY A 352 23.90 -2.57 22.08
C GLY A 352 23.83 -1.04 22.14
N ASP A 353 23.20 -0.38 21.16
CA ASP A 353 22.99 1.08 21.15
C ASP A 353 21.69 1.45 21.90
N LEU A 354 21.62 0.97 23.14
CA LEU A 354 20.48 1.20 24.02
C LEU A 354 20.18 2.70 24.27
N PRO A 355 21.17 3.61 24.41
CA PRO A 355 20.90 5.03 24.62
C PRO A 355 20.13 5.68 23.47
N THR A 356 20.49 5.38 22.22
CA THR A 356 19.81 5.94 21.04
C THR A 356 18.39 5.38 20.89
N ALA A 357 18.19 4.09 21.16
CA ALA A 357 16.87 3.46 21.17
C ALA A 357 15.94 4.10 22.21
N LEU A 358 16.45 4.34 23.42
CA LEU A 358 15.70 4.96 24.52
C LEU A 358 15.34 6.42 24.25
N ALA A 359 16.27 7.21 23.70
CA ALA A 359 16.03 8.60 23.33
C ALA A 359 14.87 8.71 22.33
N ARG A 360 14.87 7.90 21.27
CA ARG A 360 13.78 7.92 20.28
C ARG A 360 12.47 7.34 20.81
N HIS A 361 12.52 6.33 21.67
CA HIS A 361 11.31 5.82 22.32
C HIS A 361 10.61 6.90 23.16
N ARG A 362 11.39 7.75 23.85
CA ARG A 362 10.88 8.91 24.61
C ARG A 362 10.26 10.00 23.72
N GLU A 363 10.73 10.16 22.48
CA GLU A 363 10.18 11.13 21.50
C GLU A 363 8.84 10.69 20.86
N GLN A 364 8.45 9.41 21.00
CA GLN A 364 7.20 8.93 20.39
C GLN A 364 5.95 9.47 21.13
N PRO A 365 5.00 10.12 20.43
CA PRO A 365 3.82 10.71 21.07
C PRO A 365 2.88 9.67 21.70
N ARG A 366 2.91 8.41 21.24
CA ARG A 366 2.12 7.30 21.81
C ARG A 366 2.64 6.84 23.18
N VAL A 367 3.90 7.12 23.50
CA VAL A 367 4.61 6.64 24.70
C VAL A 367 4.75 7.73 25.74
N ALA A 368 4.88 8.99 25.33
CA ALA A 368 5.00 10.16 26.22
C ALA A 368 3.91 10.23 27.32
N ASP A 369 2.71 9.70 27.04
CA ASP A 369 1.55 9.69 27.94
C ASP A 369 1.38 8.38 28.75
N ARG A 370 2.21 7.36 28.48
CA ARG A 370 2.12 6.01 29.10
C ARG A 370 3.17 5.76 30.20
N GLY A 371 3.76 6.82 30.76
CA GLY A 371 4.73 6.67 31.83
C GLY A 371 4.16 5.96 33.06
N ALA A 372 4.82 4.89 33.51
CA ALA A 372 4.45 4.12 34.72
C ALA A 372 4.27 4.99 35.98
N TRP A 373 4.96 6.15 35.97
CA TRP A 373 5.05 7.11 37.07
C TRP A 373 4.20 8.38 36.86
N ARG A 374 3.56 8.53 35.70
CA ARG A 374 2.78 9.72 35.30
C ARG A 374 1.29 9.45 35.08
N SER A 375 0.88 8.19 34.94
CA SER A 375 -0.52 7.82 34.70
C SER A 375 -1.41 7.92 35.95
N ARG A 376 -2.75 7.97 35.74
CA ARG A 376 -3.77 7.90 36.82
C ARG A 376 -3.67 6.65 37.71
N LYS A 377 -2.93 5.61 37.29
CA LYS A 377 -2.68 4.39 38.06
C LYS A 377 -1.19 4.26 38.34
N PHE A 378 -0.76 4.89 39.43
CA PHE A 378 0.63 4.84 39.90
C PHE A 378 1.11 3.38 40.03
N GLY A 379 2.26 3.05 39.44
CA GLY A 379 2.81 1.69 39.49
C GLY A 379 2.24 0.72 38.45
N HIS A 380 1.54 1.22 37.42
CA HIS A 380 1.07 0.43 36.29
C HIS A 380 1.68 0.92 34.97
N LEU A 381 2.29 0.01 34.22
CA LEU A 381 2.80 0.26 32.86
C LEU A 381 1.95 -0.52 31.85
N ASP A 382 1.37 0.20 30.89
CA ASP A 382 0.47 -0.41 29.91
C ASP A 382 1.15 -0.70 28.57
N LEU A 383 1.30 -1.99 28.26
CA LEU A 383 2.07 -2.51 27.13
C LEU A 383 1.18 -3.16 26.05
N HIS A 384 -0.13 -3.30 26.27
CA HIS A 384 -1.00 -4.18 25.45
C HIS A 384 -1.15 -3.79 23.96
N GLN A 385 -0.75 -2.58 23.56
CA GLN A 385 -0.77 -2.12 22.17
C GLN A 385 0.63 -1.94 21.57
N LEU A 386 1.68 -2.37 22.29
CA LEU A 386 3.06 -2.26 21.84
C LEU A 386 3.52 -3.59 21.22
N GLN A 387 4.50 -3.51 20.33
CA GLN A 387 5.25 -4.68 19.86
C GLN A 387 6.21 -5.18 20.97
N PRO A 388 6.69 -6.45 20.92
CA PRO A 388 7.56 -7.01 21.97
C PRO A 388 8.79 -6.16 22.31
N GLN A 389 9.46 -5.61 21.30
CA GLN A 389 10.66 -4.78 21.47
C GLN A 389 10.31 -3.40 22.06
N GLU A 390 9.22 -2.78 21.59
CA GLU A 390 8.70 -1.52 22.15
C GLU A 390 8.32 -1.69 23.62
N ALA A 391 7.74 -2.83 23.98
CA ALA A 391 7.37 -3.14 25.35
C ALA A 391 8.60 -3.27 26.27
N CYS A 392 9.69 -3.89 25.80
CA CYS A 392 10.94 -3.99 26.55
C CYS A 392 11.59 -2.61 26.74
N LEU A 393 11.63 -1.77 25.70
CA LEU A 393 12.13 -0.39 25.80
C LEU A 393 11.28 0.46 26.76
N ALA A 394 9.96 0.32 26.75
CA ALA A 394 9.07 1.00 27.68
C ALA A 394 9.35 0.60 29.14
N VAL A 395 9.61 -0.68 29.38
CA VAL A 395 10.02 -1.20 30.70
C VAL A 395 11.38 -0.62 31.09
N CYS A 396 12.37 -0.59 30.19
CA CYS A 396 13.66 0.07 30.42
C CYS A 396 13.52 1.54 30.80
N CYS A 397 12.75 2.31 30.02
CA CYS A 397 12.51 3.72 30.30
C CYS A 397 11.89 3.90 31.69
N ALA A 398 10.90 3.07 32.05
CA ALA A 398 10.28 3.13 33.37
C ALA A 398 11.28 2.82 34.50
N LEU A 399 12.18 1.84 34.30
CA LEU A 399 13.22 1.52 35.28
C LEU A 399 14.28 2.63 35.39
N LEU A 400 14.70 3.23 34.27
CA LEU A 400 15.66 4.33 34.24
C LEU A 400 15.08 5.61 34.85
N ASP A 401 13.82 5.94 34.54
CA ASP A 401 13.12 7.06 35.16
C ASP A 401 13.08 6.93 36.70
N ALA A 402 12.98 5.70 37.22
CA ALA A 402 13.03 5.43 38.66
C ALA A 402 14.44 5.59 39.25
N VAL A 403 15.51 5.44 38.45
CA VAL A 403 16.90 5.73 38.85
C VAL A 403 17.15 7.24 38.83
N GLU A 404 16.74 7.92 37.75
CA GLU A 404 16.97 9.36 37.52
C GLU A 404 16.13 10.23 38.46
N GLN A 405 14.92 9.80 38.82
CA GLN A 405 14.02 10.52 39.73
C GLN A 405 13.58 9.59 40.87
N PRO A 406 14.25 9.62 42.04
CA PRO A 406 13.89 8.80 43.18
C PRO A 406 12.54 9.25 43.78
N ARG A 407 11.46 8.74 43.20
CA ARG A 407 10.08 8.90 43.67
C ARG A 407 9.73 7.73 44.63
N PRO A 408 8.75 7.91 45.54
CA PRO A 408 8.32 6.82 46.40
C PRO A 408 7.77 5.65 45.56
N LEU A 409 8.37 4.47 45.68
CA LEU A 409 7.93 3.29 44.92
C LEU A 409 6.52 2.83 45.37
N PRO A 410 5.71 2.26 44.45
CA PRO A 410 4.40 1.71 44.79
C PRO A 410 4.54 0.59 45.81
N ALA A 411 3.61 0.52 46.77
CA ALA A 411 3.63 -0.52 47.81
C ALA A 411 3.64 -1.95 47.24
N ALA A 412 2.97 -2.16 46.11
CA ALA A 412 2.88 -3.46 45.42
C ALA A 412 3.97 -3.70 44.36
N GLY A 413 4.88 -2.74 44.12
CA GLY A 413 5.84 -2.80 43.01
C GLY A 413 5.27 -2.33 41.66
N LEU A 414 5.90 -2.71 40.56
CA LEU A 414 5.52 -2.29 39.20
C LEU A 414 4.70 -3.39 38.51
N THR A 415 3.46 -3.07 38.15
CA THR A 415 2.60 -3.98 37.38
C THR A 415 2.68 -3.67 35.89
N LEU A 416 3.06 -4.66 35.09
CA LEU A 416 3.11 -4.61 33.63
C LEU A 416 1.84 -5.23 33.05
N VAL A 417 1.13 -4.48 32.20
CA VAL A 417 -0.08 -4.97 31.52
C VAL A 417 0.30 -5.39 30.10
N THR A 418 0.46 -6.68 29.87
CA THR A 418 0.88 -7.27 28.58
C THR A 418 -0.31 -7.59 27.66
N GLY A 419 -1.55 -7.38 28.10
CA GLY A 419 -2.77 -7.62 27.33
C GLY A 419 -3.31 -9.06 27.44
N LYS A 420 -4.59 -9.27 27.08
CA LYS A 420 -5.20 -10.61 27.00
C LYS A 420 -5.00 -11.18 25.60
N GLY A 421 -4.52 -12.43 25.50
CA GLY A 421 -4.30 -13.14 24.25
C GLY A 421 -5.59 -13.61 23.54
N SER A 422 -6.60 -12.76 23.37
CA SER A 422 -7.88 -13.14 22.74
C SER A 422 -7.78 -13.54 21.26
N HIS A 423 -6.61 -13.36 20.63
CA HIS A 423 -6.32 -13.79 19.26
C HIS A 423 -5.10 -14.74 19.15
N SER A 424 -4.55 -15.21 20.27
CA SER A 424 -3.39 -16.10 20.29
C SER A 424 -3.82 -17.54 20.59
N PRO A 425 -3.42 -18.55 19.80
CA PRO A 425 -3.70 -19.94 20.13
C PRO A 425 -2.95 -20.31 21.42
N GLY A 426 -3.69 -20.58 22.50
CA GLY A 426 -3.13 -20.99 23.81
C GLY A 426 -3.22 -19.98 24.96
N GLY A 427 -3.76 -18.77 24.74
CA GLY A 427 -4.07 -17.83 25.84
C GLY A 427 -2.87 -17.15 26.52
N GLU A 428 -1.62 -17.49 26.18
CA GLU A 428 -0.43 -16.72 26.57
C GLU A 428 -0.31 -15.46 25.69
N GLY A 429 -0.09 -14.30 26.31
CA GLY A 429 0.06 -13.03 25.60
C GLY A 429 1.42 -12.97 24.88
N LEU A 430 1.44 -12.60 23.59
CA LEU A 430 2.64 -12.49 22.75
C LEU A 430 3.80 -11.68 23.39
N LEU A 431 3.46 -10.72 24.25
CA LEU A 431 4.43 -9.84 24.92
C LEU A 431 5.01 -10.43 26.21
N GLN A 432 4.28 -11.34 26.87
CA GLN A 432 4.63 -11.82 28.21
C GLN A 432 5.96 -12.59 28.23
N PRO A 433 6.22 -13.56 27.32
CA PRO A 433 7.50 -14.27 27.30
C PRO A 433 8.69 -13.35 27.01
N ALA A 434 8.54 -12.42 26.05
CA ALA A 434 9.60 -11.50 25.66
C ALA A 434 10.01 -10.56 26.81
N VAL A 435 9.02 -9.96 27.49
CA VAL A 435 9.28 -9.06 28.63
C VAL A 435 9.88 -9.83 29.83
N GLN A 436 9.46 -11.08 30.07
CA GLN A 436 10.03 -11.90 31.14
C GLN A 436 11.46 -12.35 30.86
N GLN A 437 11.80 -12.64 29.60
CA GLN A 437 13.16 -12.96 29.21
C GLN A 437 14.05 -11.72 29.39
N PHE A 438 13.60 -10.57 28.89
CA PHE A 438 14.30 -9.30 29.01
C PHE A 438 14.60 -8.92 30.48
N LEU A 439 13.61 -9.05 31.37
CA LEU A 439 13.81 -8.76 32.80
C LEU A 439 14.76 -9.76 33.48
N ARG A 440 14.74 -11.04 33.08
CA ARG A 440 15.70 -12.05 33.57
C ARG A 440 17.14 -11.72 33.15
N GLU A 441 17.35 -11.25 31.94
CA GLU A 441 18.66 -10.77 31.46
C GLU A 441 19.16 -9.57 32.30
N MET A 442 18.25 -8.71 32.76
CA MET A 442 18.56 -7.63 33.72
C MET A 442 18.68 -8.09 35.19
N SER A 443 18.59 -9.39 35.46
CA SER A 443 18.58 -9.98 36.80
C SER A 443 17.41 -9.50 37.68
N ILE A 444 16.23 -9.31 37.09
CA ILE A 444 15.00 -8.90 37.79
C ILE A 444 13.99 -10.04 37.71
N GLU A 445 13.55 -10.58 38.86
CA GLU A 445 12.51 -11.60 38.90
C GLU A 445 11.10 -11.02 38.80
N THR A 446 10.21 -11.74 38.10
CA THR A 446 8.80 -11.33 37.90
C THR A 446 7.83 -12.33 38.50
N LEU A 447 6.75 -11.85 39.10
CA LEU A 447 5.62 -12.66 39.56
C LEU A 447 4.48 -12.63 38.53
N LYS A 448 3.97 -13.82 38.17
CA LYS A 448 2.72 -13.94 37.39
C LYS A 448 1.54 -13.61 38.30
N LEU A 449 0.67 -12.70 37.85
CA LEU A 449 -0.55 -12.36 38.58
C LEU A 449 -1.72 -13.28 38.17
N PRO A 450 -2.81 -13.37 38.96
CA PRO A 450 -3.97 -14.20 38.65
C PRO A 450 -4.63 -13.87 37.30
N ASN A 451 -4.41 -12.66 36.79
CA ASN A 451 -4.82 -12.25 35.46
C ASN A 451 -3.71 -12.61 34.45
N PRO A 452 -3.98 -13.45 33.43
CA PRO A 452 -2.95 -13.94 32.51
C PRO A 452 -2.26 -12.83 31.69
N GLY A 453 -2.91 -11.67 31.53
CA GLY A 453 -2.33 -10.51 30.85
C GLY A 453 -1.58 -9.52 31.74
N ARG A 454 -1.13 -9.93 32.94
CA ARG A 454 -0.38 -9.06 33.86
C ARG A 454 0.83 -9.77 34.48
N LEU A 455 1.93 -9.02 34.57
CA LEU A 455 3.14 -9.38 35.31
C LEU A 455 3.39 -8.34 36.40
N ALA A 456 3.99 -8.74 37.51
CA ALA A 456 4.43 -7.83 38.56
C ALA A 456 5.94 -7.95 38.77
N ILE A 457 6.63 -6.81 38.84
CA ILE A 457 7.97 -6.72 39.40
C ILE A 457 7.81 -6.36 40.88
N PRO A 458 8.18 -7.26 41.81
CA PRO A 458 8.06 -7.00 43.24
C PRO A 458 8.84 -5.77 43.65
N ARG A 459 8.35 -5.05 44.68
CA ARG A 459 9.05 -3.89 45.23
C ARG A 459 10.49 -4.21 45.66
N ARG A 460 10.72 -5.38 46.25
CA ARG A 460 12.06 -5.84 46.69
C ARG A 460 13.04 -5.94 45.53
N GLU A 461 12.60 -6.49 44.40
CA GLU A 461 13.40 -6.62 43.17
C GLU A 461 13.71 -5.25 42.56
N LEU A 462 12.73 -4.34 42.54
CA LEU A 462 12.94 -2.95 42.10
C LEU A 462 13.95 -2.22 42.99
N GLU A 463 13.82 -2.32 44.32
CA GLU A 463 14.74 -1.68 45.26
C GLU A 463 16.16 -2.25 45.13
N ALA A 464 16.30 -3.57 44.96
CA ALA A 464 17.58 -4.22 44.73
C ALA A 464 18.24 -3.75 43.42
N PHE A 465 17.48 -3.68 42.33
CA PHE A 465 17.94 -3.19 41.03
C PHE A 465 18.39 -1.73 41.10
N LEU A 466 17.56 -0.84 41.68
CA LEU A 466 17.87 0.58 41.82
C LEU A 466 19.12 0.79 42.69
N SER A 467 19.24 0.08 43.81
CA SER A 467 20.41 0.16 44.70
C SER A 467 21.70 -0.25 43.98
N LYS A 468 21.65 -1.31 43.17
CA LYS A 468 22.78 -1.77 42.36
C LYS A 468 23.19 -0.71 41.33
N LYS A 469 22.22 -0.15 40.59
CA LYS A 469 22.49 0.87 39.55
C LYS A 469 22.97 2.21 40.11
N SER A 470 22.42 2.68 41.23
CA SER A 470 22.92 3.88 41.91
C SER A 470 24.35 3.71 42.43
N ARG A 471 24.74 2.50 42.85
CA ARG A 471 26.14 2.19 43.23
C ARG A 471 27.09 2.15 42.04
N GLU A 472 26.63 1.63 40.90
CA GLU A 472 27.38 1.62 39.63
C GLU A 472 27.61 3.05 39.12
N ALA A 473 26.57 3.89 39.11
CA ALA A 473 26.66 5.30 38.71
C ALA A 473 27.64 6.11 39.57
N ARG A 474 27.61 5.93 40.89
CA ARG A 474 28.57 6.57 41.83
C ARG A 474 30.01 6.07 41.68
N ARG A 475 30.21 4.88 41.09
CA ARG A 475 31.55 4.31 40.84
C ARG A 475 32.13 4.80 39.51
N SER A 476 31.30 5.05 38.49
CA SER A 476 31.73 5.67 37.25
C SER A 476 32.09 7.15 37.44
N GLU A 477 31.30 7.91 38.20
CA GLU A 477 31.59 9.33 38.53
C GLU A 477 32.85 9.54 39.39
N ARG A 478 33.38 8.47 40.02
CA ARG A 478 34.63 8.52 40.80
C ARG A 478 35.86 8.06 40.01
N ARG A 479 35.67 7.59 38.77
CA ARG A 479 36.73 7.08 37.89
C ARG A 479 37.05 8.01 36.72
N GLU A 480 36.15 8.95 36.42
CA GLU A 480 36.45 10.20 35.71
C GLU A 480 37.03 11.23 36.69
#